data_AF-A0A6L7KI83-F1
#
_entry.id   AF-A0A6L7KI83-F1
#
_cell.length_a   1.000
_cell.length_b   1.000
_cell.length_c   1.000
_cell.angle_alpha   90.00
_cell.angle_beta   90.00
_cell.angle_gamma   90.00
#
_symmetry.space_group_name_H-M   'P 1'
#
loop_
_entity.id
_entity.type
_entity.pdbx_description
1 polymer ?
#
loop_
_entity_poly.entity_id
_entity_poly.type
_entity_poly.pdbx_seq_one_letter_code
_entity_poly.pdbx_strand_id
1 'polypeptide(L)'
;MQFNCQRPRSRGYVRLSSNDPFAAPRIRCNLLEHPEDVDEMTAGLRLSRELLVQPSLAAFTGEEIFPGADVQDDAEIETWLRDTCHSSYHPSGTCKMGVDPMAVVDPECRVHGMDRLRVADASIMPIIPSANLNCPTMMIGEKAADMIAGKPPLPSSNLPYFKDPHWDTRQR
;
A
#
# COMPACT_ATOMS: atom_id res chain seq x y z
N MET A 1 -14.08 11.77 -6.16
CA MET A 1 -12.69 11.38 -6.50
C MET A 1 -12.19 10.43 -5.41
N GLN A 2 -11.49 9.35 -5.74
CA GLN A 2 -10.92 8.43 -4.74
C GLN A 2 -9.44 8.74 -4.54
N PHE A 3 -8.98 8.74 -3.29
CA PHE A 3 -7.59 8.92 -2.89
C PHE A 3 -7.23 7.89 -1.82
N ASN A 4 -5.94 7.55 -1.71
CA ASN A 4 -5.45 6.50 -0.82
C ASN A 4 -4.08 6.89 -0.24
N CYS A 5 -3.85 6.58 1.04
CA CYS A 5 -2.51 6.59 1.64
C CYS A 5 -1.68 5.43 1.04
N GLN A 6 -0.59 5.78 0.34
CA GLN A 6 0.20 4.80 -0.43
C GLN A 6 1.27 4.10 0.42
N ARG A 7 1.66 4.70 1.54
CA ARG A 7 2.69 4.17 2.44
C ARG A 7 2.23 4.25 3.90
N PRO A 8 1.12 3.57 4.26
CA PRO A 8 0.58 3.65 5.60
C PRO A 8 1.60 3.21 6.65
N ARG A 9 1.57 3.88 7.79
CA ARG A 9 2.34 3.54 8.99
C ARG A 9 1.58 2.64 9.93
N SER A 10 0.24 2.67 9.92
CA SER A 10 -0.58 1.75 10.69
C SER A 10 -0.23 0.29 10.34
N ARG A 11 -0.26 -0.60 11.33
CA ARG A 11 0.06 -2.03 11.15
C ARG A 11 -1.04 -2.89 11.76
N GLY A 12 -1.48 -3.85 10.96
CA GLY A 12 -2.47 -4.83 11.34
C GLY A 12 -1.89 -6.20 11.67
N TYR A 13 -2.76 -7.20 11.76
CA TYR A 13 -2.38 -8.60 11.90
C TYR A 13 -3.36 -9.53 11.18
N VAL A 14 -2.86 -10.73 10.89
CA VAL A 14 -3.65 -11.93 10.58
C VAL A 14 -3.27 -12.97 11.63
N ARG A 15 -4.27 -13.52 12.35
CA ARG A 15 -4.04 -14.48 13.44
C ARG A 15 -5.00 -15.66 13.36
N LEU A 16 -4.57 -16.79 13.89
CA LEU A 16 -5.44 -17.95 14.08
C LEU A 16 -6.62 -17.58 14.99
N SER A 17 -7.81 -18.02 14.60
CA SER A 17 -9.03 -17.88 15.41
C SER A 17 -9.29 -19.11 16.29
N SER A 18 -8.75 -20.26 15.89
CA SER A 18 -8.88 -21.56 16.53
C SER A 18 -7.73 -22.49 16.08
N ASN A 19 -7.79 -23.78 16.45
CA ASN A 19 -6.88 -24.83 15.97
C ASN A 19 -7.37 -25.55 14.70
N ASP A 20 -8.57 -25.21 14.18
CA ASP A 20 -9.07 -25.73 12.92
C ASP A 20 -8.43 -24.97 11.75
N PRO A 21 -7.65 -25.61 10.86
CA PRO A 21 -7.00 -24.95 9.73
C PRO A 21 -8.00 -24.44 8.68
N PHE A 22 -9.25 -24.89 8.70
CA PHE A 22 -10.31 -24.43 7.78
C PHE A 22 -11.12 -23.25 8.33
N ALA A 23 -10.94 -22.91 9.61
CA ALA A 23 -11.60 -21.76 10.20
C ALA A 23 -11.03 -20.46 9.64
N ALA A 24 -11.92 -19.48 9.37
CA ALA A 24 -11.49 -18.16 8.92
C ALA A 24 -10.53 -17.51 9.94
N PRO A 25 -9.44 -16.86 9.49
CA PRO A 25 -8.52 -16.19 10.40
C PRO A 25 -9.13 -14.90 10.95
N ARG A 26 -8.58 -14.41 12.05
CA ARG A 26 -8.86 -13.05 12.55
C ARG A 26 -7.97 -12.07 11.80
N ILE A 27 -8.60 -11.15 11.07
CA ILE A 27 -7.91 -10.11 10.31
C ILE A 27 -8.25 -8.77 10.95
N ARG A 28 -7.21 -7.97 11.23
CA ARG A 28 -7.37 -6.59 11.69
C ARG A 28 -6.37 -5.71 10.98
N CYS A 29 -6.82 -4.71 10.21
CA CYS A 29 -5.92 -3.82 9.48
C CYS A 29 -5.43 -2.62 10.30
N ASN A 30 -6.18 -2.24 11.34
CA ASN A 30 -5.93 -1.02 12.13
C ASN A 30 -5.83 0.25 11.25
N LEU A 31 -6.75 0.40 10.28
CA LEU A 31 -6.75 1.58 9.40
C LEU A 31 -6.85 2.86 10.25
N LEU A 32 -6.05 3.88 9.90
CA LEU A 32 -6.03 5.19 10.57
C LEU A 32 -5.68 5.13 12.08
N GLU A 33 -4.98 4.08 12.53
CA GLU A 33 -4.47 4.00 13.90
C GLU A 33 -3.30 4.97 14.11
N HIS A 34 -2.40 5.07 13.14
CA HIS A 34 -1.28 5.99 13.17
C HIS A 34 -1.72 7.40 12.74
N PRO A 35 -1.39 8.47 13.50
CA PRO A 35 -1.84 9.83 13.18
C PRO A 35 -1.37 10.32 11.81
N GLU A 36 -0.13 10.02 11.40
CA GLU A 36 0.35 10.38 10.05
C GLU A 36 -0.51 9.82 8.91
N ASP A 37 -1.19 8.69 9.09
CA ASP A 37 -2.09 8.14 8.06
C ASP A 37 -3.37 8.99 7.94
N VAL A 38 -3.83 9.58 9.05
CA VAL A 38 -4.94 10.54 9.08
C VAL A 38 -4.51 11.83 8.39
N ASP A 39 -3.33 12.36 8.73
CA ASP A 39 -2.79 13.58 8.13
C ASP A 39 -2.65 13.46 6.60
N GLU A 40 -2.12 12.33 6.11
CA GLU A 40 -1.97 12.07 4.67
C GLU A 40 -3.33 11.98 3.96
N MET A 41 -4.31 11.33 4.57
CA MET A 41 -5.67 11.22 4.01
C MET A 41 -6.39 12.57 4.01
N THR A 42 -6.28 13.36 5.07
CA THR A 42 -6.81 14.73 5.14
C THR A 42 -6.19 15.63 4.07
N ALA A 43 -4.87 15.56 3.89
CA ALA A 43 -4.19 16.28 2.82
C ALA A 43 -4.65 15.82 1.43
N GLY A 44 -4.88 14.52 1.24
CA GLY A 44 -5.44 13.93 0.03
C GLY A 44 -6.84 14.45 -0.32
N LEU A 45 -7.72 14.58 0.68
CA LEU A 45 -9.05 15.17 0.52
C LEU A 45 -8.94 16.64 0.09
N ARG A 46 -8.13 17.44 0.78
CA ARG A 46 -7.94 18.87 0.47
C ARG A 46 -7.40 19.06 -0.94
N LEU A 47 -6.38 18.28 -1.33
CA LEU A 47 -5.85 18.29 -2.70
C LEU A 47 -6.91 17.87 -3.72
N SER A 48 -7.72 16.85 -3.43
CA SER A 48 -8.80 16.43 -4.33
C SER A 48 -9.80 17.56 -4.58
N ARG A 49 -10.19 18.29 -3.54
CA ARG A 49 -11.05 19.48 -3.66
C ARG A 49 -10.40 20.58 -4.51
N GLU A 50 -9.13 20.91 -4.24
CA GLU A 50 -8.37 21.90 -5.02
C GLU A 50 -8.28 21.54 -6.51
N LEU A 51 -8.04 20.26 -6.84
CA LEU A 51 -7.99 19.79 -8.21
C LEU A 51 -9.35 19.91 -8.90
N LEU A 52 -10.42 19.52 -8.23
CA LEU A 52 -11.76 19.52 -8.82
C LEU A 52 -12.30 20.92 -9.11
N VAL A 53 -11.81 21.97 -8.45
CA VAL A 53 -12.22 23.36 -8.73
C VAL A 53 -11.39 24.04 -9.82
N GLN A 54 -10.43 23.35 -10.44
CA GLN A 54 -9.61 23.94 -11.50
C GLN A 54 -10.45 24.31 -12.75
N PRO A 55 -10.13 25.41 -13.45
CA PRO A 55 -10.92 25.88 -14.60
C PRO A 55 -11.11 24.84 -15.72
N SER A 56 -10.11 23.96 -15.92
CA SER A 56 -10.16 22.89 -16.92
C SER A 56 -11.19 21.81 -16.61
N LEU A 57 -11.62 21.69 -15.35
CA LEU A 57 -12.60 20.71 -14.90
C LEU A 57 -14.00 21.31 -14.69
N ALA A 58 -14.17 22.63 -14.81
CA ALA A 58 -15.43 23.33 -14.52
C ALA A 58 -16.65 22.82 -15.30
N ALA A 59 -16.45 22.28 -16.52
CA ALA A 59 -17.54 21.70 -17.31
C ALA A 59 -17.97 20.30 -16.83
N PHE A 60 -17.18 19.66 -15.97
CA PHE A 60 -17.39 18.29 -15.51
C PHE A 60 -17.65 18.20 -14.00
N THR A 61 -17.41 19.28 -13.26
CA THR A 61 -17.59 19.32 -11.81
C THR A 61 -18.98 19.83 -11.45
N GLY A 62 -19.63 19.11 -10.54
CA GLY A 62 -20.89 19.48 -9.91
C GLY A 62 -20.70 19.68 -8.41
N GLU A 63 -21.80 19.57 -7.67
CA GLU A 63 -21.76 19.64 -6.21
C GLU A 63 -20.98 18.47 -5.60
N GLU A 64 -20.27 18.74 -4.50
CA GLU A 64 -19.54 17.72 -3.76
C GLU A 64 -20.53 16.79 -3.03
N ILE A 65 -20.54 15.51 -3.41
CA ILE A 65 -21.43 14.50 -2.81
C ILE A 65 -20.87 13.96 -1.49
N PHE A 66 -19.56 13.69 -1.43
CA PHE A 66 -18.88 13.14 -0.25
C PHE A 66 -17.49 13.75 -0.08
N PRO A 67 -17.07 14.09 1.16
CA PRO A 67 -17.90 14.17 2.38
C PRO A 67 -19.01 15.23 2.33
N GLY A 68 -18.95 16.13 1.35
CA GLY A 68 -19.88 17.24 1.21
C GLY A 68 -19.24 18.55 1.64
N ALA A 69 -19.80 19.66 1.16
CA ALA A 69 -19.23 20.99 1.36
C ALA A 69 -19.22 21.46 2.82
N ASP A 70 -20.01 20.85 3.70
CA ASP A 70 -20.11 21.25 5.11
C ASP A 70 -18.96 20.69 5.97
N VAL A 71 -18.27 19.64 5.53
CA VAL A 71 -17.14 19.03 6.26
C VAL A 71 -15.85 19.75 5.89
N GLN A 72 -15.35 20.62 6.77
CA GLN A 72 -14.26 21.54 6.44
C GLN A 72 -13.08 21.50 7.42
N ASP A 73 -13.36 21.35 8.71
CA ASP A 73 -12.28 21.29 9.70
C ASP A 73 -11.67 19.89 9.82
N ASP A 74 -10.47 19.81 10.39
CA ASP A 74 -9.72 18.56 10.43
C ASP A 74 -10.41 17.49 11.30
N ALA A 75 -11.18 17.88 12.32
CA ALA A 75 -11.87 16.95 13.20
C ALA A 75 -13.12 16.33 12.52
N GLU A 76 -13.86 17.14 11.76
CA GLU A 76 -14.95 16.66 10.92
C GLU A 76 -14.44 15.73 9.81
N ILE A 77 -13.33 16.11 9.16
CA ILE A 77 -12.68 15.29 8.14
C ILE A 77 -12.21 13.96 8.73
N GLU A 78 -11.53 13.97 9.88
CA GLU A 78 -11.09 12.75 10.55
C GLU A 78 -12.28 11.84 10.91
N THR A 79 -13.35 12.40 11.45
CA THR A 79 -14.56 11.64 11.78
C THR A 79 -15.11 10.95 10.53
N TRP A 80 -15.28 11.70 9.44
CA TRP A 80 -15.74 11.14 8.17
C TRP A 80 -14.79 10.06 7.62
N LEU A 81 -13.47 10.28 7.68
CA LEU A 81 -12.47 9.31 7.28
C LEU A 81 -12.61 8.01 8.10
N ARG A 82 -12.76 8.10 9.42
CA ARG A 82 -12.90 6.92 10.29
C ARG A 82 -14.17 6.13 10.00
N ASP A 83 -15.25 6.81 9.64
CA ASP A 83 -16.55 6.18 9.33
C ASP A 83 -16.60 5.53 7.93
N THR A 84 -15.80 6.03 6.98
CA THR A 84 -15.93 5.64 5.56
C THR A 84 -14.69 4.96 4.97
N CYS A 85 -13.54 5.04 5.65
CA CYS A 85 -12.30 4.44 5.17
C CYS A 85 -12.42 2.91 5.11
N HIS A 86 -12.00 2.36 3.99
CA HIS A 86 -11.96 0.93 3.74
C HIS A 86 -10.68 0.57 2.99
N SER A 87 -10.35 -0.72 2.98
CA SER A 87 -9.17 -1.22 2.28
C SER A 87 -9.30 -1.06 0.77
N SER A 88 -8.22 -0.67 0.09
CA SER A 88 -8.06 -0.77 -1.36
C SER A 88 -7.72 -2.20 -1.84
N TYR A 89 -7.99 -3.22 -1.02
CA TYR A 89 -7.78 -4.64 -1.34
C TYR A 89 -6.31 -5.02 -1.61
N HIS A 90 -5.38 -4.37 -0.89
CA HIS A 90 -3.94 -4.61 -0.99
C HIS A 90 -3.29 -5.04 0.34
N PRO A 91 -3.78 -6.10 1.02
CA PRO A 91 -3.09 -6.63 2.20
C PRO A 91 -1.73 -7.23 1.81
N SER A 92 -0.69 -6.91 2.59
CA SER A 92 0.69 -7.34 2.34
C SER A 92 1.51 -7.37 3.63
N GLY A 93 2.70 -7.96 3.60
CA GLY A 93 3.71 -7.82 4.66
C GLY A 93 3.54 -8.71 5.90
N THR A 94 2.59 -9.65 5.91
CA THR A 94 2.35 -10.56 7.06
C THR A 94 3.44 -11.62 7.26
N CYS A 95 4.27 -11.89 6.23
CA CYS A 95 5.44 -12.76 6.29
C CYS A 95 6.68 -12.00 5.77
N LYS A 96 6.87 -10.78 6.28
CA LYS A 96 7.91 -9.83 5.86
C LYS A 96 9.26 -10.50 5.56
N MET A 97 9.81 -10.17 4.39
CA MET A 97 11.20 -10.46 4.03
C MET A 97 12.15 -9.53 4.79
N GLY A 98 13.29 -10.05 5.26
CA GLY A 98 14.30 -9.22 5.90
C GLY A 98 15.42 -10.02 6.55
N VAL A 99 16.23 -9.29 7.31
CA VAL A 99 17.31 -9.85 8.14
C VAL A 99 17.21 -9.39 9.60
N ASP A 100 16.13 -8.67 9.92
CA ASP A 100 15.83 -8.19 11.26
C ASP A 100 14.98 -9.20 12.05
N PRO A 101 14.89 -9.07 13.39
CA PRO A 101 14.16 -10.03 14.23
C PRO A 101 12.66 -10.19 13.92
N MET A 102 12.05 -9.25 13.16
CA MET A 102 10.65 -9.35 12.74
C MET A 102 10.48 -10.03 11.37
N ALA A 103 11.57 -10.40 10.69
CA ALA A 103 11.53 -11.08 9.40
C ALA A 103 11.02 -12.53 9.55
N VAL A 104 10.17 -12.96 8.61
CA VAL A 104 9.69 -14.33 8.50
C VAL A 104 10.46 -15.09 7.43
N VAL A 105 10.84 -14.41 6.34
CA VAL A 105 11.67 -14.98 5.28
C VAL A 105 12.95 -14.17 5.05
N ASP A 106 14.00 -14.85 4.62
CA ASP A 106 15.27 -14.24 4.23
C ASP A 106 15.20 -13.59 2.82
N PRO A 107 16.24 -12.89 2.36
CA PRO A 107 16.29 -12.27 1.02
C PRO A 107 16.14 -13.25 -0.16
N GLU A 108 16.26 -14.56 0.08
CA GLU A 108 16.02 -15.64 -0.88
C GLU A 108 14.65 -16.29 -0.71
N CYS A 109 13.73 -15.64 0.02
CA CYS A 109 12.37 -16.09 0.31
C CYS A 109 12.26 -17.35 1.17
N ARG A 110 13.35 -17.79 1.82
CA ARG A 110 13.36 -19.00 2.68
C ARG A 110 12.84 -18.67 4.07
N VAL A 111 11.97 -19.51 4.60
CA VAL A 111 11.42 -19.34 5.95
C VAL A 111 12.51 -19.56 6.98
N HIS A 112 12.70 -18.59 7.90
CA HIS A 112 13.68 -18.73 8.96
C HIS A 112 13.37 -19.92 9.87
N GLY A 113 14.40 -20.74 10.16
CA GLY A 113 14.27 -21.91 11.03
C GLY A 113 13.61 -23.13 10.38
N MET A 114 13.32 -23.10 9.07
CA MET A 114 12.74 -24.23 8.34
C MET A 114 13.52 -24.53 7.07
N ASP A 115 13.80 -25.82 6.85
CA ASP A 115 14.40 -26.28 5.61
C ASP A 115 13.35 -26.50 4.52
N ARG A 116 13.71 -26.21 3.27
CA ARG A 116 12.91 -26.50 2.06
C ARG A 116 11.51 -25.87 2.05
N LEU A 117 11.31 -24.75 2.77
CA LEU A 117 10.08 -23.97 2.74
C LEU A 117 10.37 -22.52 2.33
N ARG A 118 9.56 -21.99 1.42
CA ARG A 118 9.62 -20.59 0.96
C ARG A 118 8.22 -19.98 0.92
N VAL A 119 8.14 -18.65 0.97
CA VAL A 119 6.93 -17.87 0.72
C VAL A 119 7.20 -16.90 -0.44
N ALA A 120 6.32 -16.86 -1.44
CA ALA A 120 6.52 -16.07 -2.65
C ALA A 120 5.21 -15.39 -3.09
N ASP A 121 4.70 -14.50 -2.25
CA ASP A 121 3.48 -13.71 -2.50
C ASP A 121 3.60 -12.30 -1.89
N ALA A 122 2.50 -11.54 -1.85
CA ALA A 122 2.48 -10.19 -1.28
C ALA A 122 2.78 -10.13 0.22
N SER A 123 2.69 -11.25 0.96
CA SER A 123 2.98 -11.28 2.39
C SER A 123 4.46 -10.99 2.68
N ILE A 124 5.37 -11.20 1.73
CA ILE A 124 6.80 -11.00 1.97
C ILE A 124 7.25 -9.56 1.76
N MET A 125 6.39 -8.69 1.22
CA MET A 125 6.70 -7.28 0.99
C MET A 125 7.02 -6.58 2.33
N PRO A 126 8.25 -6.09 2.56
CA PRO A 126 8.59 -5.49 3.86
C PRO A 126 7.89 -4.15 4.09
N ILE A 127 7.67 -3.42 3.00
CA ILE A 127 6.91 -2.18 2.93
C ILE A 127 6.09 -2.29 1.65
N ILE A 128 4.81 -1.90 1.72
CA ILE A 128 3.93 -1.89 0.56
C ILE A 128 4.48 -0.92 -0.51
N PRO A 129 4.61 -1.34 -1.78
CA PRO A 129 5.01 -0.43 -2.86
C PRO A 129 3.90 0.58 -3.14
N SER A 130 4.27 1.76 -3.65
CA SER A 130 3.33 2.81 -4.10
C SER A 130 2.74 2.46 -5.47
N ALA A 131 2.05 1.32 -5.55
CA ALA A 131 1.42 0.78 -6.75
C ALA A 131 0.39 -0.30 -6.37
N ASN A 132 -0.50 -0.65 -7.30
CA ASN A 132 -1.36 -1.83 -7.16
C ASN A 132 -0.50 -3.11 -7.06
N LEU A 133 -0.87 -4.04 -6.19
CA LEU A 133 0.01 -5.15 -5.80
C LEU A 133 0.08 -6.30 -6.80
N ASN A 134 -0.77 -6.34 -7.82
CA ASN A 134 -0.80 -7.43 -8.79
C ASN A 134 0.57 -7.61 -9.48
N CYS A 135 1.10 -6.57 -10.14
CA CYS A 135 2.37 -6.67 -10.86
C CYS A 135 3.56 -6.94 -9.92
N PRO A 136 3.72 -6.25 -8.76
CA PRO A 136 4.76 -6.58 -7.79
C PRO A 136 4.68 -8.02 -7.28
N THR A 137 3.47 -8.56 -7.08
CA THR A 137 3.28 -9.95 -6.62
C THR A 137 3.68 -10.96 -7.69
N MET A 138 3.29 -10.73 -8.95
CA MET A 138 3.76 -11.55 -10.08
C MET A 138 5.28 -11.53 -10.19
N MET A 139 5.90 -10.34 -10.07
CA MET A 139 7.35 -10.19 -10.10
C MET A 139 8.04 -10.95 -8.95
N ILE A 140 7.48 -10.92 -7.74
CA ILE A 140 7.95 -11.73 -6.61
C ILE A 140 7.93 -13.23 -6.96
N GLY A 141 6.83 -13.71 -7.55
CA GLY A 141 6.69 -15.09 -7.99
C GLY A 141 7.75 -15.50 -9.02
N GLU A 142 7.93 -14.69 -10.08
CA GLU A 142 8.94 -14.92 -11.13
C GLU A 142 10.36 -14.94 -10.55
N LYS A 143 10.70 -13.97 -9.69
CA LYS A 143 12.01 -13.89 -9.06
C LYS A 143 12.27 -15.08 -8.13
N ALA A 144 11.27 -15.51 -7.37
CA ALA A 144 11.37 -16.69 -6.52
C ALA A 144 11.54 -17.98 -7.35
N ALA A 145 10.87 -18.09 -8.49
CA ALA A 145 11.02 -19.21 -9.40
C ALA A 145 12.46 -19.31 -9.97
N ASP A 146 13.05 -18.18 -10.37
CA ASP A 146 14.45 -18.13 -10.80
C ASP A 146 15.42 -18.53 -9.68
N MET A 147 15.20 -18.05 -8.46
CA MET A 147 16.00 -18.45 -7.29
C MET A 147 15.91 -19.95 -6.99
N ILE A 148 14.73 -20.56 -7.16
CA ILE A 148 14.52 -22.00 -6.99
C ILE A 148 15.23 -22.78 -8.11
N ALA A 149 15.18 -22.26 -9.34
CA ALA A 149 15.82 -22.86 -10.50
C ALA A 149 17.34 -22.60 -10.59
N GLY A 150 17.91 -21.79 -9.69
CA GLY A 150 19.33 -21.40 -9.73
C GLY A 150 19.68 -20.49 -10.90
N LYS A 151 18.71 -19.74 -11.43
CA LYS A 151 18.91 -18.81 -12.54
C LYS A 151 19.35 -17.44 -12.02
N PRO A 152 20.45 -16.87 -12.53
CA PRO A 152 20.87 -15.52 -12.14
C PRO A 152 19.90 -14.46 -12.71
N PRO A 153 19.70 -13.33 -12.00
CA PRO A 153 18.86 -12.26 -12.50
C PRO A 153 19.44 -11.66 -13.78
N LEU A 154 18.55 -11.15 -14.63
CA LEU A 154 18.96 -10.37 -15.80
C LEU A 154 19.72 -9.09 -15.38
N PRO A 155 20.61 -8.56 -16.25
CA PRO A 155 21.23 -7.27 -16.04
C PRO A 155 20.18 -6.16 -15.86
N SER A 156 20.49 -5.16 -15.03
CA SER A 156 19.64 -3.97 -14.86
C SER A 156 19.41 -3.25 -16.20
N SER A 157 18.17 -2.84 -16.45
CA SER A 157 17.84 -2.01 -17.61
C SER A 157 18.44 -0.61 -17.46
N ASN A 158 19.23 -0.18 -18.44
CA ASN A 158 19.80 1.17 -18.54
C ASN A 158 19.10 1.99 -19.64
N LEU A 159 17.85 1.67 -19.95
CA LEU A 159 17.09 2.42 -20.95
C LEU A 159 16.87 3.87 -20.49
N PRO A 160 17.03 4.85 -21.40
CA PRO A 160 16.72 6.24 -21.07
C PRO A 160 15.22 6.37 -20.77
N TYR A 161 14.89 7.18 -19.77
CA TYR A 161 13.52 7.57 -19.45
C TYR A 161 13.44 9.09 -19.33
N PHE A 162 12.25 9.64 -19.58
CA PHE A 162 12.04 11.08 -19.47
C PHE A 162 12.15 11.54 -18.01
N LYS A 163 12.94 12.59 -17.79
CA LYS A 163 13.01 13.31 -16.52
C LYS A 163 12.79 14.79 -16.82
N ASP A 164 11.72 15.35 -16.28
CA ASP A 164 11.46 16.78 -16.44
C ASP A 164 12.63 17.58 -15.81
N PRO A 165 13.25 18.54 -16.53
CA PRO A 165 14.40 19.29 -16.00
C PRO A 165 14.09 20.14 -14.77
N HIS A 166 12.82 20.45 -14.51
CA HIS A 166 12.35 21.32 -13.44
C HIS A 166 11.40 20.58 -12.49
N TRP A 167 11.48 19.24 -12.44
CA TRP A 167 10.62 18.41 -11.59
C TRP A 167 10.70 18.78 -10.10
N ASP A 168 11.74 19.46 -9.66
CA ASP A 168 11.97 19.90 -8.28
C ASP A 168 11.37 21.29 -7.98
N THR A 169 11.13 22.10 -9.00
CA THR A 169 10.76 23.52 -8.88
C THR A 169 9.40 23.85 -9.48
N ARG A 170 8.76 22.91 -10.19
CA ARG A 170 7.43 23.07 -10.80
C ARG A 170 6.33 22.16 -10.21
N GLN A 171 6.58 21.52 -9.07
CA GLN A 171 5.52 20.74 -8.40
C GLN A 171 4.67 21.64 -7.51
N ARG A 172 3.43 21.87 -7.95
CA ARG A 172 2.46 22.86 -7.43
C ARG A 172 2.94 24.30 -7.54
#